data_AF-A0A5C3EPU9-F1
#
_entry.id   AF-A0A5C3EPU9-F1
#
_cell.length_a   1.000
_cell.length_b   1.000
_cell.length_c   1.000
_cell.angle_alpha   90.00
_cell.angle_beta   90.00
_cell.angle_gamma   90.00
#
_symmetry.space_group_name_H-M   'P 1'
#
loop_
_entity.id
_entity.type
_entity.pdbx_description
1 polymer ?
#
loop_
_entity_poly.entity_id
_entity_poly.type
_entity_poly.pdbx_seq_one_letter_code
_entity_poly.pdbx_strand_id
1 'polypeptide(L)'
;MPRRTRPADPPVASTSEPATNPAKRARHREPTPQPSPSPSLTPTSPSASSSSSSEAEITLVSKRPRFRRLVRFVPTDYNPYDQFEAYLGEPVDPDIDVGQAVADGREVLVNIVQAWDLMGEIGPFTGEQRAIDHLLPLFMEDPDFPPEVPLKVPGTIRCIGLNYVSHAKEVGLEIPTVPTVFLKPETALMYHEDDIVIPKSFVDDDAADYEAEVAIILAKDCKNVSEDEAMDYVLGITAANDVSSRKAQFAQSQWCYSKGFDSSCPIGPTLVHRDAIKDWSKVSIQGKLNGKVVQESDLSDLIFSIPKIVSFLSQGTTLKAATIILTGTPAGIGWTSKPRRTLQHGDVFTVTISHGVGSLINKVRFEEQSRSPTPSSEE
;
A
#
# COMPACT_ATOMS: atom_id res chain seq x y z
N MET A 1 34.59 21.25 74.10
CA MET A 1 33.82 20.06 74.54
C MET A 1 32.89 19.64 73.40
N PRO A 2 33.26 18.64 72.59
CA PRO A 2 32.54 18.25 71.38
C PRO A 2 31.53 17.12 71.66
N ARG A 3 30.39 17.12 70.98
CA ARG A 3 29.50 15.95 70.86
C ARG A 3 29.82 15.22 69.57
N ARG A 4 30.31 13.98 69.70
CA ARG A 4 30.53 13.01 68.62
C ARG A 4 29.18 12.47 68.13
N THR A 5 28.94 12.52 66.83
CA THR A 5 27.94 11.69 66.14
C THR A 5 28.67 10.62 65.33
N ARG A 6 28.18 9.37 65.42
CA ARG A 6 28.76 8.18 64.77
C ARG A 6 28.59 8.21 63.24
N PRO A 7 29.49 7.60 62.46
CA PRO A 7 29.32 7.42 61.01
C PRO A 7 28.38 6.24 60.71
N ALA A 8 27.62 6.36 59.62
CA ALA A 8 26.78 5.31 59.06
C ALA A 8 27.55 4.54 57.96
N ASP A 9 27.32 3.22 57.91
CA ASP A 9 28.02 2.26 57.06
C ASP A 9 27.65 2.37 55.56
N PRO A 10 28.57 2.03 54.64
CA PRO A 10 28.31 2.03 53.19
C PRO A 10 27.56 0.77 52.72
N PRO A 11 26.83 0.84 51.58
CA PRO A 11 26.05 -0.29 51.07
C PRO A 11 26.92 -1.38 50.42
N VAL A 12 26.51 -2.62 50.65
CA VAL A 12 27.14 -3.86 50.21
C VAL A 12 26.93 -4.11 48.72
N ALA A 13 28.02 -4.40 48.00
CA ALA A 13 28.00 -4.85 46.61
C ALA A 13 27.56 -6.33 46.53
N SER A 14 26.52 -6.61 45.74
CA SER A 14 26.07 -7.98 45.43
C SER A 14 26.73 -8.48 44.14
N THR A 15 27.72 -9.35 44.27
CA THR A 15 28.21 -10.23 43.20
C THR A 15 27.43 -11.54 43.25
N SER A 16 26.74 -11.91 42.17
CA SER A 16 26.18 -13.26 42.00
C SER A 16 26.66 -13.88 40.69
N GLU A 17 27.50 -14.90 40.83
CA GLU A 17 27.92 -15.86 39.81
C GLU A 17 26.78 -16.80 39.36
N PRO A 18 26.94 -17.56 38.25
CA PRO A 18 25.83 -18.01 37.42
C PRO A 18 25.18 -19.30 37.91
N ALA A 19 23.85 -19.35 37.88
CA ALA A 19 23.08 -20.55 38.19
C ALA A 19 22.88 -21.43 36.94
N THR A 20 23.32 -22.67 37.08
CA THR A 20 23.24 -23.79 36.14
C THR A 20 21.82 -24.27 35.85
N ASN A 21 21.61 -24.68 34.59
CA ASN A 21 20.42 -25.31 34.03
C ASN A 21 20.14 -26.73 34.59
N PRO A 22 18.91 -27.05 35.04
CA PRO A 22 18.48 -28.43 35.25
C PRO A 22 17.47 -28.87 34.18
N ALA A 23 17.90 -29.82 33.35
CA ALA A 23 17.05 -30.59 32.46
C ALA A 23 16.34 -31.76 33.18
N LYS A 24 15.15 -32.10 32.65
CA LYS A 24 14.36 -33.36 32.77
C LYS A 24 13.48 -33.57 34.01
N ARG A 25 12.15 -33.47 33.81
CA ARG A 25 11.19 -34.61 33.82
C ARG A 25 9.71 -34.16 33.79
N ALA A 26 8.95 -34.55 32.76
CA ALA A 26 7.52 -34.90 32.83
C ALA A 26 7.14 -35.64 31.53
N ARG A 27 7.16 -36.98 31.53
CA ARG A 27 5.98 -37.88 31.52
C ARG A 27 5.07 -37.73 30.28
N HIS A 28 5.27 -38.66 29.35
CA HIS A 28 4.34 -39.01 28.27
C HIS A 28 2.95 -39.35 28.83
N ARG A 29 1.90 -38.80 28.21
CA ARG A 29 0.54 -39.34 28.20
C ARG A 29 0.22 -39.77 26.78
N GLU A 30 -0.16 -41.04 26.62
CA GLU A 30 -0.68 -41.62 25.38
C GLU A 30 -2.07 -41.05 25.05
N PRO A 31 -2.41 -40.83 23.77
CA PRO A 31 -3.77 -40.55 23.35
C PRO A 31 -4.55 -41.84 23.08
N THR A 32 -5.77 -41.90 23.62
CA THR A 32 -6.77 -42.95 23.43
C THR A 32 -7.33 -42.95 22.00
N PRO A 33 -7.57 -44.11 21.35
CA PRO A 33 -8.03 -44.17 19.97
C PRO A 33 -9.54 -43.97 19.85
N GLN A 34 -9.97 -43.20 18.83
CA GLN A 34 -11.37 -43.09 18.41
C GLN A 34 -11.70 -44.12 17.31
N PRO A 35 -12.96 -44.60 17.22
CA PRO A 35 -13.34 -45.66 16.31
C PRO A 35 -13.60 -45.16 14.88
N SER A 36 -13.12 -45.95 13.92
CA SER A 36 -13.27 -45.84 12.47
C SER A 36 -14.70 -46.11 11.97
N PRO A 37 -15.18 -45.42 10.91
CA PRO A 37 -16.36 -45.83 10.17
C PRO A 37 -16.01 -46.78 9.00
N SER A 38 -16.88 -47.77 8.80
CA SER A 38 -16.87 -48.86 7.81
C SER A 38 -17.06 -48.38 6.35
N PRO A 39 -16.75 -49.22 5.33
CA PRO A 39 -16.55 -48.78 3.95
C PRO A 39 -17.85 -48.72 3.14
N SER A 40 -18.00 -47.68 2.33
CA SER A 40 -19.06 -47.57 1.31
C SER A 40 -18.60 -48.14 -0.03
N LEU A 41 -19.42 -49.04 -0.57
CA LEU A 41 -19.29 -49.73 -1.85
C LEU A 41 -19.43 -48.78 -3.05
N THR A 42 -18.52 -48.92 -4.02
CA THR A 42 -18.67 -48.44 -5.40
C THR A 42 -19.73 -49.23 -6.16
N PRO A 43 -20.35 -48.62 -7.19
CA PRO A 43 -20.39 -49.36 -8.46
C PRO A 43 -20.11 -48.49 -9.72
N THR A 44 -19.28 -49.07 -10.58
CA THR A 44 -19.37 -49.15 -12.05
C THR A 44 -19.34 -47.88 -12.94
N SER A 45 -18.30 -47.83 -13.77
CA SER A 45 -18.21 -47.11 -15.04
C SER A 45 -19.22 -47.59 -16.09
N PRO A 46 -19.44 -46.79 -17.15
CA PRO A 46 -19.48 -47.36 -18.49
C PRO A 46 -18.50 -46.69 -19.46
N SER A 47 -17.95 -47.50 -20.36
CA SER A 47 -17.05 -47.12 -21.45
C SER A 47 -17.81 -46.88 -22.77
N ALA A 48 -17.42 -45.80 -23.45
CA ALA A 48 -17.31 -45.58 -24.91
C ALA A 48 -18.52 -45.79 -25.85
N SER A 49 -18.90 -44.75 -26.63
CA SER A 49 -18.33 -44.51 -27.97
C SER A 49 -19.13 -43.48 -28.83
N SER A 50 -18.35 -42.54 -29.39
CA SER A 50 -18.36 -41.95 -30.74
C SER A 50 -19.51 -41.12 -31.34
N SER A 51 -19.06 -40.02 -31.97
CA SER A 51 -19.63 -39.24 -33.10
C SER A 51 -20.66 -38.18 -32.69
N SER A 52 -20.65 -36.93 -33.18
CA SER A 52 -19.91 -36.28 -34.26
C SER A 52 -20.06 -34.76 -34.12
N SER A 53 -18.98 -34.03 -34.44
CA SER A 53 -19.01 -32.74 -35.15
C SER A 53 -19.70 -31.52 -34.52
N SER A 54 -18.89 -30.49 -34.30
CA SER A 54 -19.24 -29.06 -34.40
C SER A 54 -19.96 -28.34 -33.24
N GLU A 55 -19.77 -28.78 -32.00
CA GLU A 55 -19.69 -27.79 -30.90
C GLU A 55 -18.30 -27.16 -30.93
N ALA A 56 -18.13 -26.31 -31.94
CA ALA A 56 -17.02 -25.40 -32.08
C ALA A 56 -16.90 -24.58 -30.78
N GLU A 57 -15.80 -24.78 -30.06
CA GLU A 57 -14.89 -23.69 -29.73
C GLU A 57 -15.54 -22.43 -29.12
N ILE A 58 -16.59 -22.62 -28.31
CA ILE A 58 -16.92 -21.71 -27.20
C ILE A 58 -15.90 -22.03 -26.11
N THR A 59 -14.64 -21.71 -26.41
CA THR A 59 -13.62 -21.53 -25.40
C THR A 59 -14.21 -20.50 -24.45
N LEU A 60 -14.34 -20.88 -23.18
CA LEU A 60 -14.57 -19.99 -22.06
C LEU A 60 -13.47 -18.91 -22.06
N VAL A 61 -13.62 -17.90 -22.91
CA VAL A 61 -12.94 -16.62 -22.76
C VAL A 61 -13.46 -16.09 -21.44
N SER A 62 -12.58 -16.14 -20.46
CA SER A 62 -12.83 -15.83 -19.06
C SER A 62 -13.77 -14.65 -18.89
N LYS A 63 -14.80 -14.83 -18.05
CA LYS A 63 -15.62 -13.80 -17.40
C LYS A 63 -14.73 -12.83 -16.59
N ARG A 64 -13.92 -12.01 -17.26
CA ARG A 64 -13.23 -10.89 -16.62
C ARG A 64 -13.42 -9.63 -17.47
N PRO A 65 -13.79 -8.51 -16.87
CA PRO A 65 -13.65 -7.20 -17.49
C PRO A 65 -12.17 -6.98 -17.82
N ARG A 66 -11.86 -6.68 -19.08
CA ARG A 66 -10.51 -6.29 -19.50
C ARG A 66 -10.41 -4.76 -19.46
N PHE A 67 -10.53 -4.17 -18.28
CA PHE A 67 -9.99 -2.81 -18.13
C PHE A 67 -8.46 -2.93 -18.10
N ARG A 68 -7.77 -1.98 -18.72
CA ARG A 68 -6.31 -1.89 -18.65
C ARG A 68 -5.88 -0.91 -17.56
N ARG A 69 -6.69 0.13 -17.38
CA ARG A 69 -6.47 1.20 -16.43
C ARG A 69 -7.82 1.69 -15.92
N LEU A 70 -7.96 1.76 -14.61
CA LEU A 70 -9.21 2.12 -13.97
C LEU A 70 -9.05 3.42 -13.18
N VAL A 71 -10.07 4.26 -13.29
CA VAL A 71 -10.28 5.46 -12.47
C VAL A 71 -11.64 5.38 -11.82
N ARG A 72 -11.77 6.01 -10.66
CA ARG A 72 -13.05 6.33 -10.02
C ARG A 72 -13.16 7.84 -9.95
N PHE A 73 -14.31 8.40 -10.25
CA PHE A 73 -14.44 9.86 -10.39
C PHE A 73 -15.87 10.35 -10.28
N VAL A 74 -16.03 11.65 -10.05
CA VAL A 74 -17.28 12.40 -10.25
C VAL A 74 -17.21 13.09 -11.61
N PRO A 75 -18.28 13.06 -12.41
CA PRO A 75 -18.25 13.63 -13.75
C PRO A 75 -18.57 15.13 -13.75
N THR A 76 -18.13 15.86 -14.77
CA THR A 76 -18.38 17.32 -14.91
C THR A 76 -19.85 17.69 -15.06
N ASP A 77 -20.67 16.78 -15.55
CA ASP A 77 -22.13 16.93 -15.69
C ASP A 77 -22.90 16.38 -14.48
N TYR A 78 -22.22 16.20 -13.34
CA TYR A 78 -22.82 15.75 -12.09
C TYR A 78 -24.05 16.60 -11.70
N ASN A 79 -25.16 15.91 -11.46
CA ASN A 79 -26.39 16.49 -10.96
C ASN A 79 -26.58 16.07 -9.49
N PRO A 80 -26.56 17.00 -8.52
CA PRO A 80 -26.70 16.69 -7.10
C PRO A 80 -28.07 16.13 -6.71
N TYR A 81 -29.05 16.12 -7.63
CA TYR A 81 -30.37 15.52 -7.43
C TYR A 81 -30.50 14.11 -8.01
N ASP A 82 -29.56 13.68 -8.85
CA ASP A 82 -29.46 12.28 -9.28
C ASP A 82 -28.74 11.49 -8.19
N GLN A 83 -29.23 10.30 -7.86
CA GLN A 83 -28.71 9.52 -6.74
C GLN A 83 -27.25 9.12 -7.00
N PHE A 84 -26.31 9.87 -6.41
CA PHE A 84 -24.90 9.51 -6.17
C PHE A 84 -24.30 8.49 -7.15
N GLU A 85 -23.76 8.94 -8.29
CA GLU A 85 -22.99 8.04 -9.16
C GLU A 85 -21.55 8.54 -9.24
N ALA A 86 -20.74 8.01 -8.33
CA ALA A 86 -19.31 7.91 -8.57
C ALA A 86 -19.11 6.88 -9.69
N TYR A 87 -18.54 7.29 -10.81
CA TYR A 87 -18.33 6.38 -11.94
C TYR A 87 -17.01 5.65 -11.81
N LEU A 88 -16.99 4.43 -12.34
CA LEU A 88 -15.78 3.68 -12.63
C LEU A 88 -15.60 3.61 -14.16
N GLY A 89 -14.36 3.69 -14.62
CA GLY A 89 -14.10 3.57 -16.05
C GLY A 89 -12.63 3.61 -16.45
N GLU A 90 -12.41 3.48 -17.74
CA GLU A 90 -11.08 3.53 -18.36
C GLU A 90 -10.92 4.81 -19.18
N PRO A 91 -9.86 5.61 -18.96
CA PRO A 91 -9.59 6.80 -19.77
C PRO A 91 -9.58 6.47 -21.27
N VAL A 92 -10.25 7.30 -22.08
CA VAL A 92 -10.38 7.11 -23.53
C VAL A 92 -9.01 7.22 -24.21
N ASP A 93 -8.22 8.21 -23.80
CA ASP A 93 -6.83 8.34 -24.24
C ASP A 93 -5.96 7.34 -23.46
N PRO A 94 -5.32 6.36 -24.13
CA PRO A 94 -4.48 5.38 -23.45
C PRO A 94 -3.17 5.96 -22.87
N ASP A 95 -2.73 7.11 -23.38
CA ASP A 95 -1.43 7.71 -23.06
C ASP A 95 -1.53 8.91 -22.12
N ILE A 96 -2.75 9.40 -21.83
CA ILE A 96 -2.95 10.53 -20.92
C ILE A 96 -2.46 10.22 -19.50
N ASP A 97 -1.66 11.10 -18.92
CA ASP A 97 -1.43 11.10 -17.47
C ASP A 97 -2.66 11.71 -16.79
N VAL A 98 -3.55 10.85 -16.30
CA VAL A 98 -4.84 11.26 -15.72
C VAL A 98 -4.64 12.22 -14.55
N GLY A 99 -3.79 11.87 -13.58
CA GLY A 99 -3.62 12.71 -12.40
C GLY A 99 -3.03 14.07 -12.73
N GLN A 100 -2.03 14.13 -13.63
CA GLN A 100 -1.53 15.42 -14.07
C GLN A 100 -2.58 16.20 -14.89
N ALA A 101 -3.38 15.53 -15.72
CA ALA A 101 -4.43 16.18 -16.50
C ALA A 101 -5.52 16.80 -15.64
N VAL A 102 -6.00 16.07 -14.64
CA VAL A 102 -7.01 16.55 -13.69
C VAL A 102 -6.44 17.74 -12.90
N ALA A 103 -5.23 17.62 -12.36
CA ALA A 103 -4.57 18.71 -11.62
C ALA A 103 -4.32 19.98 -12.47
N ASP A 104 -4.14 19.82 -13.79
CA ASP A 104 -4.00 20.94 -14.73
C ASP A 104 -5.35 21.55 -15.16
N GLY A 105 -6.49 20.97 -14.74
CA GLY A 105 -7.82 21.33 -15.22
C GLY A 105 -8.06 20.96 -16.69
N ARG A 106 -7.32 19.98 -17.22
CA ARG A 106 -7.50 19.45 -18.58
C ARG A 106 -8.58 18.38 -18.59
N GLU A 107 -9.45 18.43 -19.59
CA GLU A 107 -10.51 17.44 -19.77
C GLU A 107 -9.92 16.02 -19.95
N VAL A 108 -10.46 15.06 -19.18
CA VAL A 108 -10.16 13.64 -19.31
C VAL A 108 -11.48 12.89 -19.53
N LEU A 109 -11.66 12.36 -20.75
CA LEU A 109 -12.80 11.50 -21.06
C LEU A 109 -12.56 10.07 -20.60
N VAL A 110 -13.59 9.44 -20.06
CA VAL A 110 -13.54 8.08 -19.50
C VAL A 110 -14.66 7.23 -20.11
N ASN A 111 -14.33 6.05 -20.63
CA ASN A 111 -15.31 5.03 -21.01
C ASN A 111 -15.86 4.37 -19.75
N ILE A 112 -17.15 4.50 -19.50
CA ILE A 112 -17.80 4.00 -18.30
C ILE A 112 -17.87 2.47 -18.35
N VAL A 113 -17.50 1.83 -17.24
CA VAL A 113 -17.71 0.40 -17.03
C VAL A 113 -18.87 0.19 -16.07
N GLN A 114 -19.70 -0.81 -16.34
CA GLN A 114 -20.62 -1.29 -15.33
C GLN A 114 -19.79 -1.92 -14.20
N ALA A 115 -20.08 -1.70 -12.92
CA ALA A 115 -19.32 -2.30 -11.82
C ALA A 115 -20.22 -3.19 -10.96
N TRP A 116 -19.77 -4.41 -10.63
CA TRP A 116 -20.44 -5.29 -9.66
C TRP A 116 -19.54 -5.58 -8.43
N ASP A 117 -18.21 -5.51 -8.55
CA ASP A 117 -17.21 -5.47 -7.46
C ASP A 117 -15.84 -5.04 -8.06
N LEU A 118 -15.16 -4.06 -7.46
CA LEU A 118 -13.82 -3.61 -7.85
C LEU A 118 -12.77 -4.75 -7.85
N MET A 119 -12.98 -5.78 -7.01
CA MET A 119 -12.04 -6.88 -6.77
C MET A 119 -12.30 -8.14 -7.59
N GLY A 120 -13.31 -8.19 -8.45
CA GLY A 120 -13.59 -9.44 -9.17
C GLY A 120 -14.54 -9.36 -10.35
N GLU A 121 -15.48 -8.41 -10.36
CA GLU A 121 -16.53 -8.35 -11.37
C GLU A 121 -16.81 -6.89 -11.75
N ILE A 122 -15.86 -6.25 -12.43
CA ILE A 122 -16.24 -5.14 -13.33
C ILE A 122 -17.01 -5.77 -14.50
N GLY A 123 -18.11 -5.16 -14.89
CA GLY A 123 -18.95 -5.52 -16.03
C GLY A 123 -18.41 -4.98 -17.35
N PRO A 124 -19.16 -5.11 -18.45
CA PRO A 124 -18.76 -4.56 -19.74
C PRO A 124 -18.74 -3.02 -19.72
N PHE A 125 -18.07 -2.43 -20.72
CA PHE A 125 -18.24 -1.01 -21.02
C PHE A 125 -19.70 -0.73 -21.39
N THR A 126 -20.26 0.36 -20.87
CA THR A 126 -21.65 0.75 -21.12
C THR A 126 -21.83 1.37 -22.52
N GLY A 127 -20.72 1.81 -23.14
CA GLY A 127 -20.72 2.62 -24.37
C GLY A 127 -20.84 4.12 -24.10
N GLU A 128 -20.98 4.52 -22.84
CA GLU A 128 -21.02 5.91 -22.41
C GLU A 128 -19.62 6.46 -22.14
N GLN A 129 -19.44 7.75 -22.41
CA GLN A 129 -18.27 8.52 -21.98
C GLN A 129 -18.70 9.72 -21.14
N ARG A 130 -17.90 10.00 -20.11
CA ARG A 130 -18.04 11.18 -19.24
C ARG A 130 -16.67 11.81 -18.99
N ALA A 131 -16.64 13.12 -18.77
CA ALA A 131 -15.44 13.85 -18.41
C ALA A 131 -15.25 13.87 -16.89
N ILE A 132 -14.02 13.77 -16.41
CA ILE A 132 -13.69 13.85 -14.98
C ILE A 132 -13.80 15.31 -14.50
N ASP A 133 -14.57 15.53 -13.42
CA ASP A 133 -14.49 16.75 -12.61
C ASP A 133 -13.40 16.60 -11.54
N HIS A 134 -13.54 15.60 -10.68
CA HIS A 134 -12.53 15.23 -9.70
C HIS A 134 -12.43 13.71 -9.54
N LEU A 135 -11.21 13.25 -9.22
CA LEU A 135 -10.92 11.85 -8.98
C LEU A 135 -11.40 11.44 -7.58
N LEU A 136 -11.90 10.23 -7.47
CA LEU A 136 -12.34 9.64 -6.21
C LEU A 136 -11.46 8.46 -5.81
N PRO A 137 -11.39 8.14 -4.51
CA PRO A 137 -10.56 7.06 -4.06
C PRO A 137 -11.00 5.68 -4.55
N LEU A 138 -10.03 4.88 -5.01
CA LEU A 138 -10.25 3.49 -5.45
C LEU A 138 -10.29 2.48 -4.29
N PHE A 139 -9.67 2.78 -3.14
CA PHE A 139 -9.44 1.78 -2.08
C PHE A 139 -9.90 2.22 -0.69
N MET A 140 -10.73 3.24 -0.61
CA MET A 140 -11.34 3.73 0.64
C MET A 140 -12.76 4.19 0.37
N GLU A 141 -13.60 4.15 1.40
CA GLU A 141 -14.93 4.73 1.34
C GLU A 141 -14.83 6.25 1.40
N ASP A 142 -15.60 6.92 0.55
CA ASP A 142 -15.86 8.35 0.63
C ASP A 142 -17.30 8.50 1.13
N PRO A 143 -17.53 9.13 2.30
CA PRO A 143 -18.88 9.27 2.86
C PRO A 143 -19.77 10.20 2.03
N ASP A 144 -19.19 11.15 1.29
CA ASP A 144 -19.93 12.08 0.43
C ASP A 144 -20.25 11.44 -0.93
N PHE A 145 -19.41 10.51 -1.36
CA PHE A 145 -19.60 9.72 -2.57
C PHE A 145 -19.53 8.22 -2.26
N PRO A 146 -20.60 7.62 -1.69
CA PRO A 146 -20.61 6.19 -1.46
C PRO A 146 -20.49 5.46 -2.81
N PRO A 147 -19.69 4.39 -2.90
CA PRO A 147 -19.56 3.64 -4.13
C PRO A 147 -20.85 2.85 -4.42
N GLU A 148 -21.24 2.75 -5.69
CA GLU A 148 -22.35 1.86 -6.11
C GLU A 148 -22.09 0.39 -5.74
N VAL A 149 -20.81 0.02 -5.65
CA VAL A 149 -20.34 -1.31 -5.24
C VAL A 149 -19.54 -1.23 -3.95
N PRO A 150 -19.74 -2.13 -2.97
CA PRO A 150 -18.96 -2.13 -1.73
C PRO A 150 -17.46 -2.16 -2.02
N LEU A 151 -16.73 -1.13 -1.56
CA LEU A 151 -15.28 -1.12 -1.64
C LEU A 151 -14.73 -2.02 -0.53
N LYS A 152 -13.83 -2.94 -0.87
CA LYS A 152 -13.07 -3.68 0.15
C LYS A 152 -11.99 -2.75 0.69
N VAL A 153 -12.25 -2.17 1.85
CA VAL A 153 -11.25 -1.38 2.56
C VAL A 153 -10.14 -2.32 3.05
N PRO A 154 -8.88 -2.08 2.69
CA PRO A 154 -7.76 -2.89 3.14
C PRO A 154 -7.58 -2.70 4.65
N GLY A 155 -7.67 -3.75 5.45
CA GLY A 155 -7.51 -3.61 6.90
C GLY A 155 -6.10 -3.18 7.36
N THR A 156 -5.04 -3.48 6.59
CA THR A 156 -3.69 -2.97 6.83
C THR A 156 -2.93 -2.86 5.51
N ILE A 157 -1.99 -1.94 5.43
CA ILE A 157 -1.07 -1.79 4.28
C ILE A 157 0.26 -2.45 4.66
N ARG A 158 0.74 -3.37 3.83
CA ARG A 158 2.04 -4.04 4.02
C ARG A 158 3.12 -3.23 3.33
N CYS A 159 4.22 -2.93 4.00
CA CYS A 159 5.26 -2.09 3.43
C CYS A 159 6.63 -2.78 3.51
N ILE A 160 7.41 -2.67 2.45
CA ILE A 160 8.75 -3.26 2.36
C ILE A 160 9.82 -2.18 2.50
N GLY A 161 10.61 -2.29 3.55
CA GLY A 161 11.78 -1.44 3.76
C GLY A 161 12.95 -1.82 2.87
N LEU A 162 13.74 -0.81 2.46
CA LEU A 162 15.05 -0.97 1.83
C LEU A 162 15.03 -1.96 0.66
N ASN A 163 14.19 -1.72 -0.35
CA ASN A 163 13.98 -2.65 -1.44
C ASN A 163 14.56 -2.21 -2.79
N TYR A 164 15.33 -1.13 -2.85
CA TYR A 164 16.05 -0.71 -4.05
C TYR A 164 17.56 -0.78 -3.82
N VAL A 165 18.30 -1.38 -4.76
CA VAL A 165 19.76 -1.51 -4.64
C VAL A 165 20.42 -0.13 -4.60
N SER A 166 19.95 0.83 -5.39
CA SER A 166 20.41 2.21 -5.33
C SER A 166 20.18 2.85 -3.96
N HIS A 167 19.01 2.63 -3.36
CA HIS A 167 18.67 3.19 -2.05
C HIS A 167 19.55 2.59 -0.94
N ALA A 168 19.76 1.26 -0.95
CA ALA A 168 20.68 0.61 0.00
C ALA A 168 22.10 1.19 -0.04
N LYS A 169 22.60 1.49 -1.25
CA LYS A 169 23.89 2.16 -1.43
C LYS A 169 23.88 3.61 -0.91
N GLU A 170 22.81 4.36 -1.13
CA GLU A 170 22.65 5.73 -0.64
C GLU A 170 22.75 5.82 0.89
N VAL A 171 22.08 4.91 1.60
CA VAL A 171 22.09 4.89 3.08
C VAL A 171 23.29 4.13 3.66
N GLY A 172 24.15 3.55 2.83
CA GLY A 172 25.35 2.82 3.25
C GLY A 172 25.06 1.52 4.00
N LEU A 173 23.91 0.89 3.73
CA LEU A 173 23.50 -0.37 4.36
C LEU A 173 23.82 -1.56 3.46
N GLU A 174 24.04 -2.72 4.06
CA GLU A 174 24.18 -3.99 3.33
C GLU A 174 22.85 -4.35 2.64
N ILE A 175 22.94 -5.04 1.51
CA ILE A 175 21.75 -5.53 0.81
C ILE A 175 21.08 -6.59 1.69
N PRO A 176 19.81 -6.38 2.12
CA PRO A 176 19.11 -7.33 2.97
C PRO A 176 18.90 -8.67 2.24
N THR A 177 18.95 -9.76 3.00
CA THR A 177 18.65 -11.12 2.51
C THR A 177 17.21 -11.55 2.78
N VAL A 178 16.49 -10.80 3.61
CA VAL A 178 15.09 -11.03 3.98
C VAL A 178 14.34 -9.69 3.91
N PRO A 179 13.11 -9.64 3.36
CA PRO A 179 12.32 -8.42 3.33
C PRO A 179 12.09 -7.84 4.73
N THR A 180 12.38 -6.55 4.91
CA THR A 180 12.01 -5.83 6.13
C THR A 180 10.56 -5.39 6.00
N VAL A 181 9.71 -5.77 6.95
CA VAL A 181 8.26 -5.53 6.86
C VAL A 181 7.79 -4.64 8.00
N PHE A 182 6.98 -3.65 7.66
CA PHE A 182 6.20 -2.85 8.61
C PHE A 182 4.78 -2.64 8.08
N LEU A 183 3.92 -2.05 8.91
CA LEU A 183 2.51 -1.83 8.61
C LEU A 183 2.16 -0.35 8.69
N LYS A 184 1.26 0.08 7.81
CA LYS A 184 0.50 1.32 7.97
C LYS A 184 -0.99 0.94 8.16
N PRO A 185 -1.72 1.62 9.05
CA PRO A 185 -3.15 1.42 9.19
C PRO A 185 -3.87 1.95 7.95
N GLU A 186 -5.11 1.51 7.75
CA GLU A 186 -6.01 2.01 6.71
C GLU A 186 -6.27 3.51 6.83
N THR A 187 -6.23 4.07 8.05
CA THR A 187 -6.40 5.51 8.29
C THR A 187 -5.27 6.37 7.73
N ALA A 188 -4.13 5.75 7.38
CA ALA A 188 -3.03 6.45 6.73
C ALA A 188 -3.33 6.77 5.25
N LEU A 189 -4.27 6.05 4.62
CA LEU A 189 -4.57 6.25 3.21
C LEU A 189 -5.05 7.68 2.93
N MET A 190 -4.62 8.21 1.79
CA MET A 190 -5.04 9.50 1.26
C MET A 190 -5.06 9.43 -0.26
N TYR A 191 -5.82 10.28 -0.95
CA TYR A 191 -5.98 10.15 -2.40
C TYR A 191 -5.31 11.30 -3.18
N HIS A 192 -5.48 11.28 -4.50
CA HIS A 192 -4.95 12.30 -5.38
C HIS A 192 -5.49 13.69 -5.00
N GLU A 193 -4.61 14.70 -5.00
CA GLU A 193 -4.89 16.11 -4.66
C GLU A 193 -5.30 16.43 -3.22
N ASP A 194 -5.53 15.41 -2.39
CA ASP A 194 -5.68 15.58 -0.95
C ASP A 194 -4.38 16.07 -0.28
N ASP A 195 -4.53 16.75 0.86
CA ASP A 195 -3.40 17.22 1.66
C ASP A 195 -2.70 16.04 2.41
N ILE A 196 -1.38 15.98 2.32
CA ILE A 196 -0.52 15.26 3.28
C ILE A 196 -0.42 16.12 4.53
N VAL A 197 -1.08 15.73 5.60
CA VAL A 197 -1.06 16.42 6.89
C VAL A 197 0.07 15.87 7.76
N ILE A 198 1.07 16.70 8.01
CA ILE A 198 2.10 16.42 9.01
C ILE A 198 1.51 16.73 10.39
N PRO A 199 1.38 15.74 11.28
CA PRO A 199 0.69 15.92 12.55
C PRO A 199 1.50 16.81 13.48
N LYS A 200 0.82 17.49 14.40
CA LYS A 200 1.40 18.44 15.35
C LYS A 200 2.60 17.87 16.10
N SER A 201 2.58 16.58 16.43
CA SER A 201 3.68 15.89 17.12
C SER A 201 4.96 15.75 16.28
N PHE A 202 4.90 15.90 14.96
CA PHE A 202 6.04 15.76 14.04
C PHE A 202 6.44 17.07 13.34
N VAL A 203 5.60 18.12 13.39
CA VAL A 203 5.92 19.42 12.78
C VAL A 203 7.22 20.00 13.33
N ASP A 204 7.37 20.03 14.67
CA ASP A 204 8.54 20.62 15.33
C ASP A 204 9.82 19.77 15.18
N ASP A 205 9.67 18.52 14.72
CA ASP A 205 10.81 17.61 14.52
C ASP A 205 11.58 17.91 13.24
N ASP A 206 10.99 18.68 12.30
CA ASP A 206 11.54 18.97 10.96
C ASP A 206 12.17 17.71 10.34
N ALA A 207 11.37 16.65 10.26
CA ALA A 207 11.82 15.33 9.87
C ALA A 207 10.82 14.57 8.98
N ALA A 208 9.80 15.27 8.47
CA ALA A 208 8.88 14.73 7.48
C ALA A 208 9.63 14.49 6.16
N ASP A 209 9.44 13.33 5.56
CA ASP A 209 10.15 12.90 4.36
C ASP A 209 9.20 12.17 3.40
N TYR A 210 9.57 12.17 2.13
CA TYR A 210 8.84 11.55 1.03
C TYR A 210 9.51 10.24 0.59
N GLU A 211 8.70 9.32 0.09
CA GLU A 211 9.15 8.04 -0.46
C GLU A 211 8.23 7.63 -1.61
N ALA A 212 8.62 7.93 -2.84
CA ALA A 212 7.89 7.49 -4.03
C ALA A 212 7.91 5.95 -4.12
N GLU A 213 6.75 5.31 -4.20
CA GLU A 213 6.64 3.85 -4.29
C GLU A 213 5.65 3.37 -5.36
N VAL A 214 5.90 2.15 -5.87
CA VAL A 214 4.88 1.37 -6.59
C VAL A 214 4.10 0.57 -5.55
N ALA A 215 2.78 0.75 -5.53
CA ALA A 215 1.88 -0.07 -4.73
C ALA A 215 1.29 -1.20 -5.59
N ILE A 216 1.31 -2.43 -5.09
CA ILE A 216 0.59 -3.56 -5.69
C ILE A 216 -0.72 -3.81 -4.92
N ILE A 217 -1.78 -4.14 -5.65
CA ILE A 217 -3.09 -4.48 -5.08
C ILE A 217 -3.37 -5.96 -5.30
N LEU A 218 -3.80 -6.69 -4.27
CA LEU A 218 -4.17 -8.10 -4.42
C LEU A 218 -5.62 -8.26 -4.89
N ALA A 219 -5.85 -9.11 -5.91
CA ALA A 219 -7.16 -9.42 -6.46
C ALA A 219 -7.97 -10.41 -5.60
N LYS A 220 -7.29 -11.29 -4.85
CA LYS A 220 -7.92 -12.39 -4.11
C LYS A 220 -7.11 -12.75 -2.87
N ASP A 221 -7.74 -13.45 -1.93
CA ASP A 221 -7.08 -13.93 -0.71
C ASP A 221 -5.84 -14.78 -1.07
N CYS A 222 -4.70 -14.43 -0.48
CA CYS A 222 -3.38 -15.00 -0.73
C CYS A 222 -2.81 -15.59 0.57
N LYS A 223 -2.47 -16.88 0.59
CA LYS A 223 -1.87 -17.56 1.76
C LYS A 223 -0.93 -18.66 1.29
N ASN A 224 0.31 -18.65 1.79
CA ASN A 224 1.36 -19.62 1.49
C ASN A 224 1.57 -19.83 -0.02
N VAL A 225 1.50 -18.75 -0.79
CA VAL A 225 1.62 -18.78 -2.26
C VAL A 225 3.10 -18.84 -2.65
N SER A 226 3.43 -19.65 -3.66
CA SER A 226 4.78 -19.72 -4.20
C SER A 226 5.15 -18.47 -5.01
N GLU A 227 6.44 -18.22 -5.26
CA GLU A 227 6.86 -17.09 -6.11
C GLU A 227 6.31 -17.24 -7.55
N ASP A 228 6.25 -18.46 -8.08
CA ASP A 228 5.76 -18.73 -9.44
C ASP A 228 4.26 -18.44 -9.60
N GLU A 229 3.47 -18.61 -8.53
CA GLU A 229 2.03 -18.35 -8.51
C GLU A 229 1.68 -16.92 -8.06
N ALA A 230 2.64 -16.18 -7.49
CA ALA A 230 2.40 -14.90 -6.82
C ALA A 230 1.70 -13.87 -7.71
N MET A 231 2.11 -13.78 -8.98
CA MET A 231 1.53 -12.80 -9.91
C MET A 231 0.06 -13.06 -10.20
N ASP A 232 -0.44 -14.29 -10.00
CA ASP A 232 -1.86 -14.60 -10.18
C ASP A 232 -2.77 -13.97 -9.12
N TYR A 233 -2.19 -13.52 -8.01
CA TYR A 233 -2.88 -12.83 -6.93
C TYR A 233 -2.82 -11.31 -7.06
N VAL A 234 -1.98 -10.77 -7.96
CA VAL A 234 -1.88 -9.32 -8.20
C VAL A 234 -3.02 -8.89 -9.14
N LEU A 235 -3.79 -7.90 -8.71
CA LEU A 235 -4.78 -7.19 -9.53
C LEU A 235 -4.10 -6.20 -10.47
N GLY A 236 -3.18 -5.41 -9.93
CA GLY A 236 -2.54 -4.32 -10.65
C GLY A 236 -1.64 -3.49 -9.77
N ILE A 237 -1.20 -2.36 -10.33
CA ILE A 237 -0.37 -1.36 -9.65
C ILE A 237 -0.98 0.03 -9.68
N THR A 238 -0.55 0.83 -8.72
CA THR A 238 -0.82 2.27 -8.63
C THR A 238 0.40 2.98 -8.02
N ALA A 239 0.40 4.32 -7.99
CA ALA A 239 1.44 5.08 -7.34
C ALA A 239 1.11 5.26 -5.86
N ALA A 240 2.13 5.36 -5.01
CA ALA A 240 1.98 5.69 -3.61
C ALA A 240 3.13 6.54 -3.09
N ASN A 241 2.90 7.23 -1.97
CA ASN A 241 3.94 7.94 -1.22
C ASN A 241 3.99 7.42 0.22
N ASP A 242 5.11 6.83 0.64
CA ASP A 242 5.30 6.35 2.02
C ASP A 242 5.87 7.46 2.93
N VAL A 243 5.01 8.43 3.25
CA VAL A 243 5.40 9.60 4.06
C VAL A 243 5.87 9.15 5.44
N SER A 244 6.99 9.73 5.86
CA SER A 244 7.72 9.27 7.04
C SER A 244 8.13 10.42 7.95
N SER A 245 8.02 10.24 9.27
CA SER A 245 8.73 11.07 10.25
C SER A 245 10.05 10.39 10.64
N ARG A 246 11.17 10.88 10.12
CA ARG A 246 12.48 10.23 10.24
C ARG A 246 13.03 10.23 11.66
N LYS A 247 12.82 11.31 12.41
CA LYS A 247 13.23 11.38 13.81
C LYS A 247 12.48 10.36 14.66
N ALA A 248 11.17 10.21 14.45
CA ALA A 248 10.39 9.16 15.08
C ALA A 248 10.81 7.75 14.63
N GLN A 249 11.14 7.58 13.33
CA GLN A 249 11.58 6.31 12.76
C GLN A 249 12.88 5.83 13.40
N PHE A 250 13.87 6.72 13.56
CA PHE A 250 15.17 6.36 14.13
C PHE A 250 15.19 6.33 15.67
N ALA A 251 14.15 6.82 16.33
CA ALA A 251 14.02 6.74 17.78
C ALA A 251 13.59 5.35 18.28
N GLN A 252 13.18 4.45 17.39
CA GLN A 252 12.71 3.11 17.75
C GLN A 252 13.01 2.07 16.67
N SER A 253 12.83 0.79 17.00
CA SER A 253 13.04 -0.31 16.05
C SER A 253 11.83 -0.62 15.17
N GLN A 254 10.65 -0.07 15.48
CA GLN A 254 9.40 -0.33 14.75
C GLN A 254 8.96 0.91 13.99
N TRP A 255 8.72 0.80 12.69
CA TRP A 255 8.46 1.99 11.85
C TRP A 255 6.99 2.36 11.71
N CYS A 256 6.07 1.52 12.20
CA CYS A 256 4.63 1.74 12.09
C CYS A 256 4.19 3.08 12.71
N TYR A 257 4.79 3.52 13.82
CA TYR A 257 4.45 4.80 14.44
C TYR A 257 4.88 6.00 13.58
N SER A 258 6.11 5.95 13.06
CA SER A 258 6.68 7.03 12.24
C SER A 258 6.10 7.13 10.83
N LYS A 259 5.46 6.05 10.36
CA LYS A 259 4.94 5.92 9.01
C LYS A 259 3.44 5.66 8.98
N GLY A 260 2.76 5.52 10.11
CA GLY A 260 1.35 5.10 10.15
C GLY A 260 0.40 6.19 10.64
N PHE A 261 0.79 7.45 10.57
CA PHE A 261 -0.09 8.57 10.91
C PHE A 261 -1.08 8.83 9.77
N ASP A 262 -2.20 9.48 10.09
CA ASP A 262 -3.24 9.82 9.10
C ASP A 262 -2.63 10.62 7.94
N SER A 263 -3.12 10.41 6.72
CA SER A 263 -2.62 10.99 5.47
C SER A 263 -1.20 10.60 5.02
N SER A 264 -0.50 9.73 5.77
CA SER A 264 0.88 9.35 5.44
C SER A 264 1.02 8.38 4.26
N CYS A 265 -0.07 7.90 3.68
CA CYS A 265 -0.10 6.99 2.54
C CYS A 265 -0.97 7.50 1.38
N PRO A 266 -0.62 8.62 0.72
CA PRO A 266 -1.22 8.95 -0.55
C PRO A 266 -1.09 7.80 -1.55
N ILE A 267 -2.17 7.49 -2.27
CA ILE A 267 -2.24 6.39 -3.24
C ILE A 267 -3.15 6.75 -4.42
N GLY A 268 -2.83 6.33 -5.64
CA GLY A 268 -3.60 6.63 -6.85
C GLY A 268 -2.71 7.06 -8.02
N PRO A 269 -3.19 7.86 -8.98
CA PRO A 269 -4.59 8.24 -9.24
C PRO A 269 -5.37 7.17 -10.01
N THR A 270 -4.67 6.20 -10.61
CA THR A 270 -5.29 5.13 -11.40
C THR A 270 -4.78 3.77 -10.97
N LEU A 271 -5.57 2.72 -11.23
CA LEU A 271 -5.15 1.33 -11.08
C LEU A 271 -4.89 0.72 -12.46
N VAL A 272 -3.65 0.36 -12.74
CA VAL A 272 -3.28 -0.35 -13.98
C VAL A 272 -3.32 -1.84 -13.73
N HIS A 273 -4.15 -2.56 -14.48
CA HIS A 273 -4.29 -4.01 -14.36
C HIS A 273 -3.00 -4.72 -14.77
N ARG A 274 -2.64 -5.82 -14.09
CA ARG A 274 -1.39 -6.54 -14.32
C ARG A 274 -1.17 -6.96 -15.78
N ASP A 275 -2.24 -7.34 -16.48
CA ASP A 275 -2.18 -7.84 -17.87
C ASP A 275 -1.85 -6.72 -18.87
N ALA A 276 -1.95 -5.44 -18.47
CA ALA A 276 -1.51 -4.32 -19.29
C ALA A 276 0.02 -4.12 -19.27
N ILE A 277 0.73 -4.79 -18.35
CA ILE A 277 2.18 -4.66 -18.13
C ILE A 277 2.88 -5.91 -18.66
N LYS A 278 3.63 -5.74 -19.75
CA LYS A 278 4.37 -6.86 -20.39
C LYS A 278 5.69 -7.15 -19.71
N ASP A 279 6.39 -6.11 -19.28
CA ASP A 279 7.73 -6.19 -18.70
C ASP A 279 7.78 -5.35 -17.43
N TRP A 280 7.58 -6.01 -16.30
CA TRP A 280 7.50 -5.36 -14.98
C TRP A 280 8.80 -4.65 -14.61
N SER A 281 9.95 -5.15 -15.07
CA SER A 281 11.25 -4.55 -14.77
C SER A 281 11.39 -3.13 -15.35
N LYS A 282 10.60 -2.79 -16.36
CA LYS A 282 10.61 -1.47 -17.03
C LYS A 282 9.58 -0.51 -16.49
N VAL A 283 8.83 -0.88 -15.44
CA VAL A 283 7.93 0.06 -14.77
C VAL A 283 8.81 1.11 -14.07
N SER A 284 8.93 2.28 -14.69
CA SER A 284 9.66 3.41 -14.12
C SER A 284 8.87 4.10 -13.02
N ILE A 285 9.62 4.67 -12.07
CA ILE A 285 9.14 5.44 -10.93
C ILE A 285 9.91 6.75 -10.84
N GLN A 286 9.19 7.85 -10.60
CA GLN A 286 9.79 9.17 -10.39
C GLN A 286 9.09 9.90 -9.24
N GLY A 287 9.87 10.50 -8.35
CA GLY A 287 9.41 11.40 -7.29
C GLY A 287 9.87 12.83 -7.57
N LYS A 288 8.96 13.81 -7.51
CA LYS A 288 9.26 15.24 -7.64
C LYS A 288 8.84 16.00 -6.40
N LEU A 289 9.74 16.84 -5.89
CA LEU A 289 9.42 17.83 -4.86
C LEU A 289 9.37 19.21 -5.53
N ASN A 290 8.23 19.88 -5.47
CA ASN A 290 8.01 21.21 -6.08
C ASN A 290 8.43 21.24 -7.56
N GLY A 291 8.04 20.22 -8.32
CA GLY A 291 8.37 20.07 -9.74
C GLY A 291 9.80 19.60 -10.05
N LYS A 292 10.70 19.52 -9.05
CA LYS A 292 12.06 19.04 -9.22
C LYS A 292 12.16 17.55 -8.96
N VAL A 293 12.67 16.79 -9.94
CA VAL A 293 12.97 15.36 -9.77
C VAL A 293 13.98 15.18 -8.64
N VAL A 294 13.59 14.38 -7.65
CA VAL A 294 14.40 14.02 -6.49
C VAL A 294 14.62 12.52 -6.36
N GLN A 295 13.75 11.70 -6.97
CA GLN A 295 13.85 10.25 -7.03
C GLN A 295 13.55 9.80 -8.46
N GLU A 296 14.31 8.83 -8.97
CA GLU A 296 14.12 8.27 -10.32
C GLU A 296 14.74 6.87 -10.39
N SER A 297 13.95 5.87 -10.79
CA SER A 297 14.39 4.49 -10.95
C SER A 297 13.38 3.68 -11.77
N ASP A 298 13.55 2.36 -11.78
CA ASP A 298 12.58 1.39 -12.29
C ASP A 298 12.61 0.11 -11.43
N LEU A 299 11.64 -0.78 -11.66
CA LEU A 299 11.52 -2.00 -10.86
C LEU A 299 12.63 -3.03 -11.11
N SER A 300 13.54 -2.82 -12.08
CA SER A 300 14.73 -3.66 -12.22
C SER A 300 15.75 -3.45 -11.09
N ASP A 301 15.66 -2.32 -10.38
CA ASP A 301 16.51 -2.01 -9.21
C ASP A 301 15.97 -2.62 -7.91
N LEU A 302 14.84 -3.35 -7.95
CA LEU A 302 14.31 -4.04 -6.77
C LEU A 302 15.25 -5.13 -6.26
N ILE A 303 15.46 -5.17 -4.94
CA ILE A 303 16.21 -6.24 -4.26
C ILE A 303 15.35 -7.50 -4.16
N PHE A 304 14.10 -7.35 -3.73
CA PHE A 304 13.09 -8.39 -3.69
C PHE A 304 12.03 -8.08 -4.75
N SER A 305 11.89 -8.98 -5.72
CA SER A 305 10.89 -8.87 -6.78
C SER A 305 9.46 -8.92 -6.21
N ILE A 306 8.47 -8.42 -6.97
CA ILE A 306 7.05 -8.52 -6.59
C ILE A 306 6.63 -9.98 -6.26
N PRO A 307 6.97 -11.00 -7.09
CA PRO A 307 6.73 -12.40 -6.74
C PRO A 307 7.30 -12.79 -5.37
N LYS A 308 8.53 -12.37 -5.07
CA LYS A 308 9.19 -12.62 -3.78
C LYS A 308 8.43 -12.01 -2.62
N ILE A 309 8.05 -10.74 -2.75
CA ILE A 309 7.33 -9.99 -1.72
C ILE A 309 6.00 -10.65 -1.40
N VAL A 310 5.18 -10.95 -2.42
CA VAL A 310 3.85 -11.56 -2.24
C VAL A 310 3.98 -12.95 -1.62
N SER A 311 4.90 -13.78 -2.13
CA SER A 311 5.14 -15.11 -1.57
C SER A 311 5.54 -15.01 -0.10
N PHE A 312 6.53 -14.18 0.23
CA PHE A 312 7.04 -13.98 1.58
C PHE A 312 5.95 -13.51 2.56
N LEU A 313 5.21 -12.46 2.20
CA LEU A 313 4.16 -11.89 3.06
C LEU A 313 3.00 -12.86 3.29
N SER A 314 2.75 -13.78 2.35
CA SER A 314 1.67 -14.76 2.47
C SER A 314 2.00 -15.95 3.37
N GLN A 315 3.26 -16.11 3.80
CA GLN A 315 3.68 -17.25 4.63
C GLN A 315 3.09 -17.14 6.04
N GLY A 316 2.28 -18.13 6.43
CA GLY A 316 1.65 -18.20 7.75
C GLY A 316 0.49 -17.22 7.97
N THR A 317 0.30 -16.22 7.10
CA THR A 317 -0.75 -15.19 7.23
C THR A 317 -1.55 -15.07 5.93
N THR A 318 -2.87 -15.07 6.02
CA THR A 318 -3.72 -14.75 4.86
C THR A 318 -3.67 -13.25 4.60
N LEU A 319 -3.21 -12.85 3.42
CA LEU A 319 -3.42 -11.53 2.87
C LEU A 319 -4.80 -11.51 2.19
N LYS A 320 -5.66 -10.57 2.54
CA LYS A 320 -7.02 -10.49 1.99
C LYS A 320 -7.02 -9.90 0.58
N ALA A 321 -8.05 -10.20 -0.21
CA ALA A 321 -8.35 -9.41 -1.40
C ALA A 321 -8.36 -7.90 -1.04
N ALA A 322 -7.94 -7.06 -1.99
CA ALA A 322 -7.68 -5.62 -1.80
C ALA A 322 -6.48 -5.25 -0.92
N THR A 323 -5.73 -6.20 -0.34
CA THR A 323 -4.50 -5.85 0.42
C THR A 323 -3.56 -5.02 -0.46
N ILE A 324 -3.16 -3.87 0.07
CA ILE A 324 -2.16 -2.98 -0.52
C ILE A 324 -0.79 -3.40 -0.01
N ILE A 325 0.17 -3.52 -0.93
CA ILE A 325 1.58 -3.73 -0.58
C ILE A 325 2.43 -2.63 -1.23
N LEU A 326 3.11 -1.85 -0.41
CA LEU A 326 4.11 -0.86 -0.80
C LEU A 326 5.47 -1.57 -0.97
N THR A 327 6.08 -1.41 -2.15
CA THR A 327 7.20 -2.25 -2.60
C THR A 327 8.59 -1.72 -2.26
N GLY A 328 8.67 -0.58 -1.57
CA GLY A 328 9.89 0.15 -1.25
C GLY A 328 10.11 1.36 -2.16
N THR A 329 11.01 2.23 -1.70
CA THR A 329 11.37 3.48 -2.38
C THR A 329 12.78 3.41 -3.01
N PRO A 330 13.00 4.05 -4.18
CA PRO A 330 14.33 4.24 -4.75
C PRO A 330 15.14 5.30 -3.98
N ALA A 331 16.42 5.43 -4.34
CA ALA A 331 17.30 6.45 -3.79
C ALA A 331 16.79 7.88 -4.03
N GLY A 332 17.21 8.82 -3.18
CA GLY A 332 16.90 10.25 -3.32
C GLY A 332 15.89 10.79 -2.30
N ILE A 333 15.68 10.07 -1.20
CA ILE A 333 14.88 10.55 -0.07
C ILE A 333 15.46 11.86 0.47
N GLY A 334 14.60 12.72 1.04
CA GLY A 334 15.01 14.02 1.53
C GLY A 334 16.02 13.93 2.67
N TRP A 335 15.86 12.95 3.56
CA TRP A 335 16.65 12.84 4.78
C TRP A 335 18.15 12.62 4.55
N THR A 336 18.51 11.87 3.52
CA THR A 336 19.92 11.57 3.13
C THR A 336 20.49 12.59 2.16
N SER A 337 19.65 13.45 1.59
CA SER A 337 20.09 14.45 0.63
C SER A 337 21.08 15.45 1.24
N LYS A 338 21.91 16.07 0.38
CA LYS A 338 22.91 17.07 0.76
C LYS A 338 22.74 18.31 -0.11
N PRO A 339 22.28 19.45 0.43
CA PRO A 339 21.80 19.65 1.81
C PRO A 339 20.57 18.80 2.12
N ARG A 340 20.35 18.50 3.42
CA ARG A 340 19.18 17.74 3.88
C ARG A 340 17.90 18.47 3.47
N ARG A 341 16.89 17.69 3.04
CA ARG A 341 15.57 18.19 2.68
C ARG A 341 14.52 17.45 3.48
N THR A 342 13.48 18.16 3.87
CA THR A 342 12.33 17.66 4.60
C THR A 342 11.10 18.30 3.98
N LEU A 343 9.96 17.62 4.07
CA LEU A 343 8.69 18.16 3.57
C LEU A 343 8.29 19.37 4.41
N GLN A 344 8.07 20.50 3.75
CA GLN A 344 7.66 21.76 4.36
C GLN A 344 6.19 22.06 4.08
N HIS A 345 5.58 22.88 4.93
CA HIS A 345 4.24 23.39 4.68
C HIS A 345 4.14 24.07 3.30
N GLY A 346 3.17 23.63 2.49
CA GLY A 346 2.94 24.15 1.15
C GLY A 346 3.75 23.46 0.05
N ASP A 347 4.67 22.55 0.38
CA ASP A 347 5.36 21.74 -0.63
C ASP A 347 4.36 20.87 -1.40
N VAL A 348 4.67 20.58 -2.65
CA VAL A 348 3.94 19.61 -3.47
C VAL A 348 4.87 18.45 -3.78
N PHE A 349 4.43 17.23 -3.46
CA PHE A 349 5.13 16.02 -3.85
C PHE A 349 4.33 15.27 -4.91
N THR A 350 5.02 14.85 -5.97
CA THR A 350 4.44 14.10 -7.09
C THR A 350 5.13 12.76 -7.23
N VAL A 351 4.37 11.67 -7.26
CA VAL A 351 4.85 10.34 -7.63
C VAL A 351 4.30 9.98 -9.00
N THR A 352 5.17 9.81 -9.98
CA THR A 352 4.80 9.41 -11.35
C THR A 352 5.25 7.97 -11.60
N ILE A 353 4.30 7.11 -11.96
CA ILE A 353 4.56 5.73 -12.39
C ILE A 353 4.16 5.57 -13.86
N SER A 354 4.97 4.87 -14.63
CA SER A 354 4.74 4.59 -16.06
C SER A 354 3.59 3.60 -16.32
N HIS A 355 3.46 3.16 -17.58
CA HIS A 355 2.48 2.15 -18.01
C HIS A 355 1.01 2.57 -17.80
N GLY A 356 0.78 3.88 -17.82
CA GLY A 356 -0.54 4.48 -17.66
C GLY A 356 -0.93 4.79 -16.23
N VAL A 357 -0.14 4.44 -15.20
CA VAL A 357 -0.53 4.76 -13.81
C VAL A 357 -0.69 6.27 -13.61
N GLY A 358 0.25 7.05 -14.15
CA GLY A 358 0.21 8.52 -14.13
C GLY A 358 0.80 9.09 -12.85
N SER A 359 0.44 10.35 -12.57
CA SER A 359 1.01 11.17 -11.50
C SER A 359 0.06 11.30 -10.32
N LEU A 360 0.48 10.84 -9.15
CA LEU A 360 -0.13 11.12 -7.86
C LEU A 360 0.45 12.41 -7.30
N ILE A 361 -0.38 13.42 -7.04
CA ILE A 361 0.06 14.76 -6.65
C ILE A 361 -0.61 15.11 -5.32
N ASN A 362 0.18 15.52 -4.33
CA ASN A 362 -0.34 15.90 -3.03
C ASN A 362 0.40 17.10 -2.48
N LYS A 363 -0.34 17.99 -1.82
CA LYS A 363 0.23 19.15 -1.13
C LYS A 363 0.48 18.82 0.33
N VAL A 364 1.57 19.32 0.89
CA VAL A 364 1.91 19.16 2.30
C VAL A 364 1.24 20.27 3.10
N ARG A 365 0.55 19.89 4.17
CA ARG A 365 -0.01 20.79 5.16
C ARG A 365 0.53 20.40 6.53
N PHE A 366 0.81 21.39 7.35
CA PHE A 366 1.17 21.17 8.75
C PHE A 366 -0.10 21.33 9.57
N GLU A 367 -0.34 20.40 10.48
CA GLU A 367 -1.43 20.53 11.43
C GLU A 367 -1.19 21.75 12.32
N GLU A 368 -2.20 22.62 12.46
CA GLU A 368 -2.06 23.83 13.25
C GLU A 368 -1.84 23.50 14.73
N GLN A 369 -0.81 24.09 15.33
CA GLN A 369 -0.72 24.10 16.78
C GLN A 369 -1.84 25.00 17.31
N SER A 370 -2.82 24.42 18.03
CA SER A 370 -3.75 25.23 18.82
C SER A 370 -2.95 26.28 19.61
N ARG A 371 -3.13 27.55 19.27
CA ARG A 371 -2.60 28.64 20.09
C ARG A 371 -3.23 28.45 21.47
N SER A 372 -2.40 28.29 22.49
CA SER A 372 -2.89 28.43 23.86
C SER A 372 -3.63 29.77 23.94
N PRO A 373 -4.82 29.83 24.57
CA PRO A 373 -5.46 31.11 24.79
C PRO A 373 -4.45 31.98 25.54
N THR A 374 -4.12 33.12 24.95
CA THR A 374 -3.32 34.15 25.62
C THR A 374 -3.99 34.38 26.97
N PRO A 375 -3.27 34.28 28.10
CA PRO A 375 -3.88 34.56 29.39
C PRO A 375 -4.48 35.96 29.29
N SER A 376 -5.80 36.05 29.47
CA SER A 376 -6.51 37.31 29.56
C SER A 376 -5.76 38.15 30.57
N SER A 377 -5.18 39.27 30.14
CA SER A 377 -4.71 40.29 31.04
C SER A 377 -5.90 40.67 31.91
N GLU A 378 -5.81 40.36 33.21
CA GLU A 378 -6.68 40.89 34.23
C GLU A 378 -6.68 42.42 34.12
N GLU A 379 -7.87 43.01 33.96
CA GLU A 379 -8.17 44.39 34.36
C GLU A 379 -9.19 44.38 35.48
#